data_AF-A0A7C1N6L3-F1
#
_entry.id   AF-A0A7C1N6L3-F1
#
_cell.length_a   1.000
_cell.length_b   1.000
_cell.length_c   1.000
_cell.angle_alpha   90.00
_cell.angle_beta   90.00
_cell.angle_gamma   90.00
#
_symmetry.space_group_name_H-M   'P 1'
#
loop_
_entity.id
_entity.type
_entity.pdbx_description
1 polymer ?
#
loop_
_entity_poly.entity_id
_entity_poly.type
_entity_poly.pdbx_seq_one_letter_code
_entity_poly.pdbx_strand_id
1 'polypeptide(L)'
;MHRRTIWMVKRCSLVVLFAENPRDKSWGKGSSLVFRASMYHLKPVFVVCSTPPRKSIHYRVVSSNLFGVVDGYWVVPHPISDGGTCDEEY
;
A
#
# COMPACT_ATOMS: atom_id res chain seq x y z
N MET A 1 5.75 19.63 -1.66
CA MET A 1 5.37 18.32 -1.04
C MET A 1 5.61 17.13 -1.97
N HIS A 2 5.02 17.12 -3.18
CA HIS A 2 5.09 15.99 -4.14
C HIS A 2 6.50 15.40 -4.36
N ARG A 3 7.50 16.25 -4.62
CA ARG A 3 8.89 15.82 -4.88
C ARG A 3 9.53 15.10 -3.69
N ARG A 4 9.30 15.59 -2.46
CA ARG A 4 9.79 14.96 -1.21
C ARG A 4 9.12 13.60 -0.99
N THR A 5 7.80 13.53 -1.17
CA THR A 5 7.04 12.28 -1.01
C THR A 5 7.52 11.19 -1.97
N ILE A 6 7.65 11.50 -3.25
CA ILE A 6 8.15 10.54 -4.24
C ILE A 6 9.60 10.14 -3.94
N TRP A 7 10.44 11.10 -3.56
CA TRP A 7 11.83 10.81 -3.21
C TRP A 7 11.96 9.80 -2.07
N MET A 8 11.08 9.91 -1.05
CA MET A 8 10.99 8.96 0.07
C MET A 8 10.48 7.58 -0.39
N VAL A 9 9.38 7.53 -1.16
CA VAL A 9 8.81 6.27 -1.66
C VAL A 9 9.83 5.47 -2.51
N LYS A 10 10.64 6.16 -3.31
CA LYS A 10 11.70 5.50 -4.10
C LYS A 10 12.76 4.81 -3.26
N ARG A 11 12.93 5.20 -1.99
CA ARG A 11 14.01 4.75 -1.10
C ARG A 11 13.55 3.86 0.04
N CYS A 12 12.25 3.75 0.29
CA CYS A 12 11.75 2.83 1.30
C CYS A 12 11.66 1.39 0.75
N SER A 13 11.66 0.42 1.65
CA SER A 13 11.38 -0.98 1.33
C SER A 13 9.89 -1.30 1.39
N LEU A 14 9.15 -0.62 2.28
CA LEU A 14 7.70 -0.74 2.45
C LEU A 14 7.11 0.58 2.96
N VAL A 15 5.79 0.70 2.92
CA VAL A 15 5.06 1.85 3.46
C VAL A 15 4.00 1.40 4.46
N VAL A 16 3.93 2.06 5.61
CA VAL A 16 2.75 1.99 6.50
C VAL A 16 1.98 3.29 6.34
N LEU A 17 0.72 3.21 5.90
CA LEU A 17 -0.08 4.35 5.49
C LEU A 17 -1.38 4.45 6.29
N PHE A 18 -1.47 5.46 7.14
CA PHE A 18 -2.72 5.89 7.78
C PHE A 18 -3.46 6.83 6.84
N ALA A 19 -4.24 6.25 5.93
CA ALA A 19 -4.81 6.99 4.80
C ALA A 19 -6.16 7.63 5.12
N GLU A 20 -6.93 6.99 6.00
CA GLU A 20 -8.33 7.28 6.26
C GLU A 20 -8.49 8.48 7.21
N ASN A 21 -9.21 9.50 6.76
CA ASN A 21 -9.66 10.59 7.63
C ASN A 21 -10.75 10.05 8.58
N PRO A 22 -10.60 10.20 9.90
CA PRO A 22 -11.55 9.64 10.86
C PRO A 22 -12.96 10.22 10.75
N ARG A 23 -13.11 11.43 10.18
CA ARG A 23 -14.41 12.13 10.08
C ARG A 23 -15.28 11.64 8.92
N ASP A 24 -14.68 11.48 7.74
CA ASP A 24 -15.40 11.22 6.49
C ASP A 24 -14.94 9.95 5.76
N LYS A 25 -13.98 9.21 6.35
CA LYS A 25 -13.41 7.98 5.80
C LYS A 25 -12.72 8.15 4.44
N SER A 26 -12.49 9.38 4.02
CA SER A 26 -11.85 9.70 2.75
C SER A 26 -10.33 9.62 2.86
N TRP A 27 -9.68 9.52 1.69
CA TRP A 27 -8.22 9.57 1.59
C TRP A 27 -7.79 10.94 1.09
N GLY A 28 -6.87 11.56 1.83
CA GLY A 28 -6.27 12.81 1.39
C GLY A 28 -5.44 12.65 0.10
N LYS A 29 -5.19 13.79 -0.57
CA LYS A 29 -4.35 13.84 -1.79
C LYS A 29 -2.93 13.29 -1.54
N GLY A 30 -2.37 13.52 -0.35
CA GLY A 30 -1.06 13.02 0.04
C GLY A 30 -1.02 11.49 0.17
N SER A 31 -1.97 10.90 0.89
CA SER A 31 -2.10 9.45 1.06
C SER A 31 -2.35 8.75 -0.27
N SER A 32 -3.22 9.34 -1.12
CA SER A 32 -3.46 8.86 -2.48
C SER A 32 -2.19 8.88 -3.34
N LEU A 33 -1.38 9.94 -3.24
CA LEU A 33 -0.10 10.04 -3.94
C LEU A 33 0.89 8.97 -3.46
N VAL A 34 1.03 8.79 -2.14
CA VAL A 34 1.92 7.78 -1.56
C VAL A 34 1.52 6.38 -2.04
N PHE A 35 0.23 6.06 -1.96
CA PHE A 35 -0.29 4.76 -2.38
C PHE A 35 0.01 4.48 -3.86
N ARG A 36 -0.34 5.42 -4.76
CA ARG A 36 -0.08 5.28 -6.20
C ARG A 36 1.41 5.18 -6.52
N ALA A 37 2.23 6.03 -5.90
CA ALA A 37 3.67 5.99 -6.10
C ALA A 37 4.29 4.67 -5.60
N SER A 38 3.76 4.12 -4.51
CA SER A 38 4.22 2.83 -3.97
C SER A 38 3.90 1.69 -4.92
N MET A 39 2.68 1.63 -5.47
CA MET A 39 2.31 0.64 -6.47
C MET A 39 3.17 0.77 -7.73
N TYR A 40 3.41 1.99 -8.21
CA TYR A 40 4.27 2.24 -9.37
C TYR A 40 5.73 1.80 -9.14
N HIS A 41 6.24 1.95 -7.92
CA HIS A 41 7.60 1.54 -7.54
C HIS A 41 7.68 0.13 -6.93
N LEU A 42 6.63 -0.68 -7.10
CA LEU A 42 6.55 -2.06 -6.62
C LEU A 42 6.89 -2.20 -5.12
N LYS A 43 6.38 -1.28 -4.30
CA LYS A 43 6.56 -1.29 -2.85
C LYS A 43 5.31 -1.86 -2.17
N PRO A 44 5.44 -2.84 -1.26
CA PRO A 44 4.33 -3.28 -0.43
C PRO A 44 3.88 -2.15 0.51
N VAL A 45 2.57 -2.04 0.71
CA VAL A 45 1.96 -1.02 1.56
C VAL A 45 1.02 -1.68 2.56
N PHE A 46 1.22 -1.43 3.86
CA PHE A 46 0.19 -1.69 4.87
C PHE A 46 -0.67 -0.44 5.01
N VAL A 47 -1.95 -0.55 4.68
CA VAL A 47 -2.90 0.57 4.77
C VAL A 47 -3.80 0.38 5.97
N VAL A 48 -3.80 1.36 6.86
CA VAL A 48 -4.76 1.46 7.96
C VAL A 48 -6.00 2.19 7.44
N CYS A 49 -7.07 1.44 7.25
CA CYS A 49 -8.38 1.94 6.84
C CYS A 49 -9.49 0.93 7.23
N SER A 50 -10.71 1.42 7.40
CA SER A 50 -11.85 0.60 7.81
C SER A 50 -12.33 -0.32 6.67
N THR A 51 -12.23 0.13 5.43
CA THR A 51 -12.64 -0.63 4.23
C THR A 51 -11.44 -1.06 3.41
N PRO A 52 -11.45 -2.26 2.80
CA PRO A 52 -10.34 -2.72 1.96
C PRO A 52 -10.12 -1.77 0.77
N PRO A 53 -8.86 -1.50 0.39
CA PRO A 53 -8.53 -0.84 -0.87
C PRO A 53 -9.19 -1.55 -2.06
N ARG A 54 -9.53 -0.79 -3.11
CA ARG A 54 -10.21 -1.33 -4.30
C ARG A 54 -9.40 -2.48 -4.91
N LYS A 55 -10.07 -3.55 -5.31
CA LYS A 55 -9.41 -4.65 -6.02
C LYS A 55 -8.83 -4.15 -7.35
N SER A 56 -7.67 -4.67 -7.72
CA SER A 56 -6.99 -4.35 -8.98
C SER A 56 -6.18 -5.56 -9.45
N ILE A 57 -5.96 -5.68 -10.76
CA ILE A 57 -5.07 -6.71 -11.33
C ILE A 57 -3.58 -6.43 -11.03
N HIS A 58 -3.25 -5.23 -10.56
CA HIS A 58 -1.86 -4.80 -10.34
C HIS A 58 -1.34 -5.15 -8.94
N TYR A 59 -2.21 -5.56 -8.02
CA TYR A 59 -1.83 -5.88 -6.65
C TYR A 59 -2.85 -6.79 -5.97
N ARG A 60 -2.37 -7.53 -4.97
CA ARG A 60 -3.19 -8.31 -4.04
C ARG A 60 -3.49 -7.50 -2.79
N VAL A 61 -4.70 -7.66 -2.24
CA VAL A 61 -5.12 -7.05 -0.97
C VAL A 61 -5.36 -8.16 0.05
N VAL A 62 -4.70 -8.09 1.20
CA VAL A 62 -4.78 -9.09 2.29
C VAL A 62 -5.08 -8.37 3.60
N SER A 63 -6.18 -8.71 4.26
CA SER A 63 -6.49 -8.19 5.60
C SER A 63 -5.49 -8.71 6.62
N SER A 64 -5.02 -7.86 7.51
CA SER A 64 -4.08 -8.24 8.56
C SER A 64 -4.12 -7.24 9.72
N ASN A 65 -3.43 -7.57 10.79
CA ASN A 65 -3.21 -6.69 11.92
C ASN A 65 -1.70 -6.50 12.10
N LEU A 66 -1.26 -5.25 12.19
CA LEU A 66 0.15 -4.92 12.35
C LEU A 66 0.55 -5.03 13.83
N PHE A 67 1.12 -6.19 14.19
CA PHE A 67 1.69 -6.50 15.52
C PHE A 67 0.72 -6.40 16.71
N GLY A 68 -0.58 -6.62 16.50
CA GLY A 68 -1.61 -6.44 17.51
C GLY A 68 -2.01 -4.98 17.75
N VAL A 69 -1.41 -4.01 17.04
CA VAL A 69 -1.56 -2.58 17.32
C VAL A 69 -2.66 -1.95 16.47
N VAL A 70 -2.72 -2.30 15.19
CA VAL A 70 -3.66 -1.65 14.26
C VAL A 70 -4.10 -2.60 13.15
N ASP A 71 -5.41 -2.65 12.92
CA ASP A 71 -6.01 -3.39 11.82
C ASP A 71 -5.86 -2.65 10.48
N GLY A 72 -5.72 -3.41 9.41
CA GLY A 72 -5.59 -2.84 8.08
C GLY A 72 -5.42 -3.91 7.01
N TYR A 73 -4.80 -3.49 5.92
CA TYR A 73 -4.65 -4.33 4.73
C TYR A 73 -3.25 -4.20 4.15
N TRP A 74 -2.59 -5.33 3.92
CA TRP A 74 -1.46 -5.40 3.02
C TRP A 74 -1.93 -5.25 1.59
N VAL A 75 -1.31 -4.33 0.86
CA VAL A 75 -1.44 -4.16 -0.58
C VAL A 75 -0.09 -4.46 -1.20
N VAL A 76 0.00 -5.61 -1.86
CA VAL A 76 1.25 -6.16 -2.39
C VAL A 76 1.19 -6.12 -3.91
N PRO A 77 2.01 -5.28 -4.57
CA PRO A 77 2.01 -5.20 -6.04
C PRO A 77 2.56 -6.49 -6.66
N HIS A 78 1.96 -6.91 -7.77
CA HIS A 78 2.49 -8.01 -8.56
C HIS A 78 3.77 -7.55 -9.29
N PRO A 79 4.82 -8.38 -9.39
CA PRO A 79 5.97 -8.07 -10.21
C PRO A 79 5.55 -7.86 -11.68
N ILE A 80 6.14 -6.88 -12.37
CA ILE A 80 5.80 -6.52 -13.76
C ILE A 80 6.55 -7.41 -14.79
N SER A 81 7.53 -8.21 -14.37
CA SER A 81 8.35 -9.05 -15.26
C SER A 81 8.25 -10.53 -14.91
N ASP A 82 8.25 -11.39 -15.95
CA ASP A 82 8.39 -12.84 -15.85
C ASP A 82 9.72 -13.21 -15.17
N GLY A 83 9.66 -13.38 -13.85
CA GLY A 83 10.80 -13.69 -12.99
C GLY A 83 10.38 -14.33 -11.67
N GLY A 84 9.17 -14.89 -11.62
CA GLY A 84 8.68 -15.66 -10.49
C GLY A 84 7.68 -14.92 -9.61
N THR A 85 6.64 -15.64 -9.23
CA THR A 85 5.71 -15.30 -8.17
C THR A 85 6.39 -15.53 -6.83
N CYS A 86 6.47 -14.50 -5.98
CA CYS A 86 6.64 -14.75 -4.53
C CYS A 86 5.41 -15.48 -3.92
N ASP A 87 4.43 -15.87 -4.73
CA ASP A 87 3.22 -16.63 -4.36
C ASP A 87 3.43 -18.17 -4.46
N GLU A 88 4.64 -18.72 -4.36
CA GLU A 88 4.78 -20.14 -4.00
C GLU A 88 4.70 -20.30 -2.46
N GLU A 89 3.52 -20.03 -1.91
CA GLU A 89 3.12 -20.61 -0.63
C GLU A 89 2.47 -21.98 -0.91
N TYR A 90 3.14 -23.02 -0.42
CA TYR A 90 2.80 -24.45 -0.51
C TYR A 90 1.36 -24.78 -0.07
#